data_AF-A0A118K4H6-F1
#
_entry.id   AF-A0A118K4H6-F1
#
_cell.length_a   1.000
_cell.length_b   1.000
_cell.length_c   1.000
_cell.angle_alpha   90.00
_cell.angle_beta   90.00
_cell.angle_gamma   90.00
#
_symmetry.space_group_name_H-M   'P 1'
#
loop_
_entity.id
_entity.type
_entity.pdbx_description
1 polymer ?
#
loop_
_entity_poly.entity_id
_entity_poly.type
_entity_poly.pdbx_seq_one_letter_code
_entity_poly.pdbx_strand_id
1 'polypeptide(L)'
;MCDSYTPQGEPLPTNKRYNATKVFSHSDVVAEEPWYGPYYCGTGADKAFGRDIVDAHYKACLYAGINISGINGEWEFQVGPTVGISAGDQVWMARYLLERITEMAGVIVSFDPKPVSGDWNGAGAHTNYSTKSMRNEGGYEVIKKAIEKLEKRHVEHIAAYGEGNERRLTANRGASVRVGRDTEREKKGYFEDRRPSSNMDPYVVTSMIAETTIVWKP
;
A
#
# COMPACT_ATOMS: atom_id res chain seq x y z
N MET A 1 -1.37 16.17 -23.53
CA MET A 1 -0.08 15.47 -23.33
C MET A 1 0.87 15.92 -24.42
N CYS A 2 2.09 16.33 -24.08
CA CYS A 2 3.07 16.88 -25.02
C CYS A 2 4.45 16.29 -24.74
N ASP A 3 5.28 16.18 -25.77
CA ASP A 3 6.71 15.93 -25.62
C ASP A 3 7.50 17.23 -25.63
N SER A 4 8.67 17.20 -25.01
CA SER A 4 9.52 18.38 -24.87
C SER A 4 10.79 18.23 -25.70
N TYR A 5 10.97 19.16 -26.62
CA TYR A 5 12.11 19.24 -27.54
C TYR A 5 12.70 20.65 -27.54
N THR A 6 13.98 20.74 -27.87
CA THR A 6 14.61 22.01 -28.27
C THR A 6 14.03 22.49 -29.60
N PRO A 7 14.19 23.78 -29.96
CA PRO A 7 13.82 24.28 -31.29
C PRO A 7 14.51 23.56 -32.45
N GLN A 8 15.65 22.91 -32.20
CA GLN A 8 16.41 22.13 -33.18
C GLN A 8 15.87 20.70 -33.36
N GLY A 9 14.83 20.30 -32.62
CA GLY A 9 14.24 18.97 -32.69
C GLY A 9 14.88 17.94 -31.76
N GLU A 10 15.88 18.32 -30.96
CA GLU A 10 16.51 17.42 -30.00
C GLU A 10 15.66 17.25 -28.74
N PRO A 11 15.48 16.03 -28.21
CA PRO A 11 14.69 15.79 -27.00
C PRO A 11 15.39 16.42 -25.78
N LEU A 12 14.61 17.08 -24.91
CA LEU A 12 15.17 17.57 -23.66
C LEU A 12 15.61 16.40 -22.74
N PRO A 13 16.59 16.57 -21.83
CA PRO A 13 17.03 15.51 -20.91
C PRO A 13 15.91 14.95 -20.01
N THR A 14 14.85 15.72 -19.79
CA THR A 14 13.65 15.35 -19.04
C THR A 14 12.59 14.66 -19.89
N ASN A 15 12.70 14.69 -21.23
CA ASN A 15 11.79 13.96 -22.13
C ASN A 15 12.10 12.46 -22.10
N LYS A 16 11.51 11.76 -21.13
CA LYS A 16 11.66 10.31 -20.99
C LYS A 16 10.85 9.52 -22.03
N ARG A 17 9.81 10.12 -22.60
CA ARG A 17 8.98 9.49 -23.64
C ARG A 17 9.79 9.17 -24.89
N TYR A 18 10.69 10.06 -25.32
CA TYR A 18 11.56 9.83 -26.48
C TYR A 18 12.34 8.51 -26.38
N ASN A 19 12.97 8.22 -25.23
CA ASN A 19 13.72 6.99 -25.03
C ASN A 19 12.80 5.76 -24.89
N ALA A 20 11.67 5.91 -24.22
CA ALA A 20 10.68 4.83 -24.11
C ALA A 20 10.15 4.41 -25.49
N THR A 21 9.86 5.37 -26.37
CA THR A 21 9.43 5.09 -27.74
C THR A 21 10.45 4.26 -28.50
N LYS A 22 11.76 4.53 -28.36
CA LYS A 22 12.80 3.70 -29.00
C LYS A 22 12.73 2.23 -28.59
N VAL A 23 12.52 1.98 -27.29
CA VAL A 23 12.39 0.61 -26.75
C VAL A 23 11.11 -0.05 -27.27
N PHE A 24 9.97 0.64 -27.16
CA PHE A 24 8.68 0.10 -27.60
C PHE A 24 8.55 -0.03 -29.12
N SER A 25 9.43 0.59 -29.90
CA SER A 25 9.52 0.39 -31.35
C SER A 25 10.50 -0.71 -31.77
N HIS A 26 11.23 -1.33 -30.83
CA HIS A 26 12.10 -2.46 -31.14
C HIS A 26 11.26 -3.66 -31.58
N SER A 27 11.65 -4.36 -32.66
CA SER A 27 10.87 -5.47 -33.25
C SER A 27 10.48 -6.52 -32.23
N ASP A 28 11.43 -6.91 -31.38
CA ASP A 28 11.22 -7.95 -30.39
C ASP A 28 10.24 -7.52 -29.30
N VAL A 29 10.21 -6.23 -28.95
CA VAL A 29 9.26 -5.70 -27.96
C VAL A 29 7.88 -5.59 -28.57
N VAL A 30 7.79 -5.18 -29.85
CA VAL A 30 6.53 -5.13 -30.57
C VAL A 30 5.92 -6.53 -30.73
N ALA A 31 6.75 -7.55 -30.99
CA ALA A 31 6.30 -8.93 -31.17
C ALA A 31 5.68 -9.55 -29.91
N GLU A 32 6.08 -9.07 -28.72
CA GLU A 32 5.66 -9.62 -27.43
C GLU A 32 4.48 -8.86 -26.78
N GLU A 33 4.02 -7.75 -27.37
CA GLU A 33 2.87 -6.95 -26.92
C GLU A 33 2.81 -6.70 -25.39
N PRO A 34 3.79 -5.98 -24.80
CA PRO A 34 3.90 -5.84 -23.35
C PRO A 34 2.65 -5.20 -22.72
N TRP A 35 2.01 -5.91 -21.78
CA TRP A 35 0.80 -5.48 -21.08
C TRP A 35 1.06 -5.20 -19.59
N TYR A 36 0.63 -4.04 -19.11
CA TYR A 36 0.87 -3.56 -17.74
C TYR A 36 -0.42 -3.40 -16.90
N GLY A 37 -1.57 -3.80 -17.45
CA GLY A 37 -2.89 -3.55 -16.87
C GLY A 37 -3.38 -2.10 -17.07
N PRO A 38 -4.70 -1.86 -17.08
CA PRO A 38 -5.25 -0.53 -17.35
C PRO A 38 -5.78 0.20 -16.11
N TYR A 39 -5.99 -0.52 -15.00
CA TYR A 39 -6.73 -0.03 -13.83
C TYR A 39 -5.84 0.59 -12.75
N TYR A 40 -4.70 -0.03 -12.42
CA TYR A 40 -3.83 0.47 -11.35
C TYR A 40 -3.27 1.85 -11.69
N CYS A 41 -3.62 2.86 -10.88
CA CYS A 41 -3.31 4.27 -11.14
C CYS A 41 -3.82 4.76 -12.50
N GLY A 42 -4.85 4.12 -13.05
CA GLY A 42 -5.46 4.46 -14.33
C GLY A 42 -6.21 5.78 -14.30
N THR A 43 -6.38 6.40 -15.47
CA THR A 43 -7.21 7.60 -15.68
C THR A 43 -8.08 7.37 -16.92
N GLY A 44 -9.36 7.74 -16.83
CA GLY A 44 -10.37 7.51 -17.87
C GLY A 44 -11.62 6.87 -17.31
N ALA A 45 -12.77 7.15 -17.93
CA ALA A 45 -14.08 6.62 -17.49
C ALA A 45 -14.18 5.10 -17.64
N ASP A 46 -13.35 4.50 -18.48
CA ASP A 46 -13.21 3.05 -18.73
C ASP A 46 -12.24 2.35 -17.76
N LYS A 47 -11.57 3.10 -16.88
CA LYS A 47 -10.45 2.60 -16.04
C LYS A 47 -10.58 2.94 -14.57
N ALA A 48 -11.08 4.13 -14.23
CA ALA A 48 -11.10 4.67 -12.87
C ALA A 48 -12.52 4.97 -12.41
N PHE A 49 -13.18 3.96 -11.85
CA PHE A 49 -14.57 4.02 -11.39
C PHE A 49 -14.66 4.53 -9.95
N GLY A 50 -15.44 5.58 -9.68
CA GLY A 50 -15.66 6.10 -8.31
C GLY A 50 -14.60 7.10 -7.80
N ARG A 51 -13.92 7.81 -8.70
CA ARG A 51 -12.88 8.80 -8.33
C ARG A 51 -13.43 9.96 -7.50
N ASP A 52 -14.66 10.35 -7.76
CA ASP A 52 -15.40 11.35 -7.00
C ASP A 52 -15.51 10.99 -5.50
N ILE A 53 -15.79 9.72 -5.19
CA ILE A 53 -15.84 9.21 -3.82
C ILE A 53 -14.46 9.33 -3.15
N VAL A 54 -13.41 8.89 -3.84
CA VAL A 54 -12.05 8.89 -3.26
C VAL A 54 -11.49 10.29 -3.09
N ASP A 55 -11.71 11.18 -4.05
CA ASP A 55 -11.29 12.58 -3.94
C ASP A 55 -12.07 13.30 -2.82
N ALA A 56 -13.35 12.99 -2.64
CA ALA A 56 -14.16 13.51 -1.53
C ALA A 56 -13.66 12.98 -0.18
N HIS A 57 -13.37 11.67 -0.09
CA HIS A 57 -12.84 11.03 1.11
C HIS A 57 -11.48 11.59 1.52
N TYR A 58 -10.58 11.78 0.55
CA TYR A 58 -9.27 12.37 0.78
C TYR A 58 -9.39 13.77 1.39
N LYS A 59 -10.24 14.62 0.82
CA LYS A 59 -10.50 15.98 1.33
C LYS A 59 -11.17 15.96 2.70
N ALA A 60 -12.11 15.05 2.94
CA ALA A 60 -12.76 14.90 4.24
C ALA A 60 -11.78 14.49 5.33
N CYS A 61 -10.86 13.57 5.03
CA CYS A 61 -9.81 13.16 5.97
C CYS A 61 -8.86 14.31 6.30
N LEU A 62 -8.40 15.05 5.29
CA LEU A 62 -7.57 16.24 5.50
C LEU A 62 -8.28 17.29 6.37
N TYR A 63 -9.55 17.57 6.08
CA TYR A 63 -10.35 18.53 6.85
C TYR A 63 -10.55 18.07 8.31
N ALA A 64 -10.77 16.78 8.55
CA ALA A 64 -10.92 16.20 9.88
C ALA A 64 -9.61 16.10 10.68
N GLY A 65 -8.45 16.44 10.08
CA GLY A 65 -7.15 16.31 10.71
C GLY A 65 -6.61 14.88 10.78
N ILE A 66 -7.16 13.97 9.98
CA ILE A 66 -6.59 12.63 9.78
C ILE A 66 -5.30 12.79 8.98
N ASN A 67 -4.21 12.16 9.43
CA ASN A 67 -2.91 12.20 8.76
C ASN A 67 -2.90 11.27 7.54
N ILE A 68 -3.76 11.54 6.56
CA ILE A 68 -3.83 10.82 5.30
C ILE A 68 -2.64 11.23 4.42
N SER A 69 -1.84 10.26 3.95
CA SER A 69 -0.59 10.51 3.22
C SER A 69 -0.68 10.27 1.72
N GLY A 70 -1.71 9.58 1.24
CA GLY A 70 -1.87 9.33 -0.19
C GLY A 70 -3.11 8.50 -0.53
N ILE A 71 -3.37 8.42 -1.83
CA ILE A 71 -4.40 7.59 -2.47
C ILE A 71 -3.90 7.07 -3.82
N ASN A 72 -4.29 5.85 -4.23
CA ASN A 72 -3.92 5.22 -5.51
C ASN A 72 -4.75 3.94 -5.81
N GLY A 73 -4.45 3.24 -6.91
CA GLY A 73 -4.90 1.84 -7.15
C GLY A 73 -6.34 1.65 -7.65
N GLU A 74 -6.90 0.45 -7.43
CA GLU A 74 -8.32 0.14 -7.65
C GLU A 74 -9.18 1.02 -6.74
N TRP A 75 -8.83 1.09 -5.45
CA TRP A 75 -8.73 2.29 -4.58
C TRP A 75 -7.96 1.90 -3.31
N GLU A 76 -7.08 2.77 -2.82
CA GLU A 76 -6.31 2.61 -1.58
C GLU A 76 -6.13 4.00 -0.98
N PHE A 77 -6.14 4.10 0.35
CA PHE A 77 -5.73 5.30 1.08
C PHE A 77 -4.72 4.92 2.15
N GLN A 78 -3.71 5.77 2.37
CA GLN A 78 -2.70 5.56 3.40
C GLN A 78 -2.90 6.54 4.56
N VAL A 79 -2.90 6.04 5.79
CA VAL A 79 -2.90 6.86 7.01
C VAL A 79 -1.54 6.73 7.69
N GLY A 80 -0.85 7.86 7.86
CA GLY A 80 0.38 7.97 8.61
C GLY A 80 1.51 8.68 7.88
N PRO A 81 2.69 8.83 8.53
CA PRO A 81 3.06 8.18 9.78
C PRO A 81 2.26 8.65 11.01
N THR A 82 1.79 7.72 11.84
CA THR A 82 1.12 7.97 13.13
C THR A 82 1.86 7.23 14.26
N VAL A 83 1.61 7.62 15.51
CA VAL A 83 2.32 7.06 16.68
C VAL A 83 1.34 6.34 17.59
N GLY A 84 1.62 5.07 17.87
CA GLY A 84 0.88 4.28 18.86
C GLY A 84 -0.62 4.22 18.57
N ILE A 85 -1.42 4.51 19.59
CA ILE A 85 -2.89 4.37 19.55
C ILE A 85 -3.54 5.20 18.42
N SER A 86 -2.96 6.35 18.06
CA SER A 86 -3.50 7.22 17.02
C SER A 86 -3.50 6.58 15.63
N ALA A 87 -2.73 5.52 15.40
CA ALA A 87 -2.83 4.73 14.17
C ALA A 87 -4.20 4.04 14.06
N GLY A 88 -4.68 3.43 15.15
CA GLY A 88 -6.00 2.84 15.22
C GLY A 88 -7.11 3.88 15.13
N ASP A 89 -7.01 4.94 15.93
CA ASP A 89 -8.01 6.02 15.97
C ASP A 89 -8.26 6.60 14.57
N GLN A 90 -7.18 6.93 13.86
CA GLN A 90 -7.28 7.60 12.57
C GLN A 90 -7.72 6.66 11.44
N VAL A 91 -7.31 5.39 11.46
CA VAL A 91 -7.79 4.42 10.45
C VAL A 91 -9.29 4.15 10.63
N TRP A 92 -9.77 4.00 11.87
CA TRP A 92 -11.20 3.84 12.12
C TRP A 92 -12.01 5.06 11.69
N MET A 93 -11.53 6.27 12.00
CA MET A 93 -12.18 7.49 11.54
C MET A 93 -12.14 7.64 10.01
N ALA A 94 -11.04 7.24 9.36
CA ALA A 94 -10.96 7.25 7.90
C ALA A 94 -11.95 6.27 7.28
N ARG A 95 -12.10 5.05 7.83
CA ARG A 95 -13.11 4.07 7.39
C ARG A 95 -14.52 4.58 7.57
N TYR A 96 -14.82 5.19 8.73
CA TYR A 96 -16.12 5.82 8.98
C TYR A 96 -16.44 6.88 7.91
N LEU A 97 -15.52 7.81 7.65
CA LEU A 97 -15.73 8.83 6.62
C LEU A 97 -15.93 8.22 5.23
N LEU A 98 -15.22 7.14 4.89
CA LEU A 98 -15.39 6.44 3.62
C LEU A 98 -16.81 5.88 3.50
N GLU A 99 -17.28 5.15 4.51
CA GLU A 99 -18.65 4.61 4.55
C GLU A 99 -19.71 5.71 4.46
N ARG A 100 -19.52 6.84 5.17
CA ARG A 100 -20.43 8.00 5.10
C ARG A 100 -20.52 8.58 3.69
N ILE A 101 -19.39 8.70 3.00
CA ILE A 101 -19.35 9.25 1.64
C ILE A 101 -19.94 8.27 0.63
N THR A 102 -19.66 6.97 0.79
CA THR A 102 -20.27 5.95 -0.07
C THR A 102 -21.78 5.85 0.13
N GLU A 103 -22.28 6.05 1.35
CA GLU A 103 -23.72 6.16 1.62
C GLU A 103 -24.35 7.32 0.84
N MET A 104 -23.72 8.51 0.85
CA MET A 104 -24.20 9.66 0.09
C MET A 104 -24.18 9.43 -1.43
N ALA A 105 -23.23 8.62 -1.92
CA ALA A 105 -23.12 8.25 -3.33
C ALA A 105 -24.01 7.05 -3.73
N GLY A 106 -24.71 6.43 -2.77
CA GLY A 106 -25.58 5.27 -3.04
C GLY A 106 -24.81 3.99 -3.42
N VAL A 107 -23.56 3.85 -2.97
CA VAL A 107 -22.72 2.67 -3.20
C VAL A 107 -22.27 2.05 -1.87
N ILE A 108 -21.79 0.82 -1.92
CA ILE A 108 -21.31 0.07 -0.74
C ILE A 108 -19.79 -0.07 -0.84
N VAL A 109 -19.07 0.29 0.22
CA VAL A 109 -17.67 -0.11 0.41
C VAL A 109 -17.63 -1.48 1.07
N SER A 110 -16.72 -2.34 0.61
CA SER A 110 -16.41 -3.62 1.24
C SER A 110 -14.95 -3.66 1.66
N PHE A 111 -14.71 -4.06 2.91
CA PHE A 111 -13.37 -4.38 3.39
C PHE A 111 -13.07 -5.89 3.31
N ASP A 112 -13.88 -6.67 2.59
CA ASP A 112 -13.64 -8.10 2.40
C ASP A 112 -12.25 -8.35 1.76
N PRO A 113 -11.43 -9.27 2.29
CA PRO A 113 -10.09 -9.55 1.75
C PRO A 113 -10.06 -10.00 0.30
N LYS A 114 -11.15 -10.59 -0.20
CA LYS A 114 -11.25 -11.17 -1.54
C LYS A 114 -12.70 -11.03 -2.03
N PRO A 115 -13.12 -9.80 -2.40
CA PRO A 115 -14.51 -9.51 -2.73
C PRO A 115 -14.97 -10.22 -4.02
N VAL A 116 -14.04 -10.46 -4.95
CA VAL A 116 -14.28 -11.20 -6.19
C VAL A 116 -13.36 -12.42 -6.22
N SER A 117 -13.95 -13.60 -6.46
CA SER A 117 -13.19 -14.85 -6.60
C SER A 117 -12.46 -14.91 -7.95
N GLY A 118 -11.52 -15.84 -8.08
CA GLY A 118 -10.69 -15.99 -9.29
C GLY A 118 -9.49 -15.05 -9.33
N ASP A 119 -9.09 -14.64 -10.53
CA ASP A 119 -7.85 -13.92 -10.84
C ASP A 119 -7.94 -12.40 -10.65
N TRP A 120 -8.88 -11.95 -9.82
CA TRP A 120 -8.96 -10.56 -9.38
C TRP A 120 -8.06 -10.34 -8.16
N ASN A 121 -7.52 -9.14 -7.99
CA ASN A 121 -6.73 -8.85 -6.80
C ASN A 121 -7.58 -8.97 -5.52
N GLY A 122 -6.94 -9.34 -4.41
CA GLY A 122 -7.55 -9.20 -3.09
C GLY A 122 -7.16 -7.88 -2.43
N ALA A 123 -7.84 -7.53 -1.34
CA ALA A 123 -7.63 -6.29 -0.61
C ALA A 123 -6.86 -6.55 0.71
N GLY A 124 -5.79 -5.82 0.93
CA GLY A 124 -4.96 -5.91 2.14
C GLY A 124 -4.91 -4.59 2.89
N ALA A 125 -4.40 -4.61 4.12
CA ALA A 125 -4.10 -3.42 4.90
C ALA A 125 -2.63 -3.45 5.34
N HIS A 126 -1.73 -3.28 4.37
CA HIS A 126 -0.29 -3.33 4.64
C HIS A 126 0.09 -2.35 5.76
N THR A 127 0.82 -2.85 6.75
CA THR A 127 1.19 -2.06 7.93
C THR A 127 2.68 -1.76 7.89
N ASN A 128 3.00 -0.49 7.65
CA ASN A 128 4.37 0.02 7.72
C ASN A 128 4.73 0.32 9.18
N TYR A 129 5.86 -0.19 9.65
CA TYR A 129 6.24 -0.10 11.07
C TYR A 129 7.72 0.26 11.26
N SER A 130 7.96 1.19 12.20
CA SER A 130 9.31 1.48 12.70
C SER A 130 9.30 1.93 14.15
N THR A 131 10.37 1.60 14.87
CA THR A 131 10.68 2.19 16.18
C THR A 131 11.71 3.32 16.01
N LYS A 132 11.94 4.10 17.08
CA LYS A 132 12.99 5.13 17.09
C LYS A 132 14.37 4.56 16.72
N SER A 133 14.71 3.37 17.21
CA SER A 133 15.99 2.72 16.91
C SER A 133 16.07 2.23 15.46
N MET A 134 14.96 1.78 14.86
CA MET A 134 14.93 1.40 13.44
C MET A 134 15.18 2.60 12.50
N ARG A 135 14.76 3.81 12.89
CA ARG A 135 14.93 5.03 12.08
C ARG A 135 16.29 5.71 12.22
N ASN A 136 17.07 5.33 13.23
CA ASN A 136 18.39 5.90 13.50
C ASN A 136 19.51 5.06 12.87
N GLU A 137 20.74 5.57 12.95
CA GLU A 137 21.93 4.90 12.42
C GLU A 137 22.07 3.47 12.95
N GLY A 138 22.37 2.52 12.05
CA GLY A 138 22.38 1.08 12.38
C GLY A 138 20.99 0.44 12.53
N GLY A 139 19.91 1.16 12.22
CA GLY A 139 18.53 0.70 12.40
C GLY A 139 18.15 -0.53 11.58
N TYR A 140 18.86 -0.82 10.48
CA TYR A 140 18.61 -2.01 9.66
C TYR A 140 18.75 -3.33 10.42
N GLU A 141 19.71 -3.42 11.34
CA GLU A 141 19.88 -4.63 12.16
C GLU A 141 18.76 -4.77 13.20
N VAL A 142 18.16 -3.65 13.63
CA VAL A 142 16.96 -3.66 14.49
C VAL A 142 15.75 -4.13 13.70
N ILE A 143 15.63 -3.73 12.43
CA ILE A 143 14.58 -4.18 11.52
C ILE A 143 14.66 -5.70 11.33
N LYS A 144 15.84 -6.25 11.00
CA LYS A 144 16.02 -7.71 10.85
C LYS A 144 15.59 -8.48 12.10
N LYS A 145 16.06 -8.06 13.28
CA LYS A 145 15.67 -8.68 14.56
C LYS A 145 14.17 -8.63 14.82
N ALA A 146 13.50 -7.55 14.43
CA ALA A 146 12.04 -7.46 14.55
C ALA A 146 11.33 -8.44 13.60
N ILE A 147 11.83 -8.61 12.37
CA ILE A 147 11.30 -9.57 11.40
C ILE A 147 11.48 -11.01 11.90
N GLU A 148 12.65 -11.36 12.46
CA GLU A 148 12.90 -12.68 13.08
C GLU A 148 11.92 -12.97 14.23
N LYS A 149 11.54 -11.96 15.02
CA LYS A 149 10.50 -12.14 16.05
C LYS A 149 9.11 -12.36 15.45
N LEU A 150 8.76 -11.62 14.39
CA LEU A 150 7.48 -11.78 13.68
C LEU A 150 7.34 -13.15 13.01
N GLU A 151 8.45 -13.72 12.53
CA GLU A 151 8.50 -15.07 11.98
C GLU A 151 8.08 -16.11 13.04
N LYS A 152 8.59 -15.99 14.26
CA LYS A 152 8.30 -16.92 15.37
C LYS A 152 6.85 -16.88 15.86
N ARG A 153 6.13 -15.78 15.63
CA ARG A 153 4.71 -15.62 15.99
C ARG A 153 3.80 -15.53 14.76
N HIS A 154 4.22 -16.13 13.64
CA HIS A 154 3.49 -15.99 12.38
C HIS A 154 2.02 -16.44 12.50
N VAL A 155 1.78 -17.57 13.16
CA VAL A 155 0.45 -18.19 13.29
C VAL A 155 -0.48 -17.29 14.10
N GLU A 156 0.00 -16.76 15.23
CA GLU A 156 -0.75 -15.88 16.12
C GLU A 156 -1.10 -14.56 15.42
N HIS A 157 -0.16 -14.00 14.65
CA HIS A 157 -0.43 -12.81 13.84
C HIS A 157 -1.48 -13.10 12.77
N ILE A 158 -1.35 -14.19 12.00
CA ILE A 158 -2.33 -14.53 10.96
C ILE A 158 -3.75 -14.71 11.54
N ALA A 159 -3.87 -15.37 12.69
CA ALA A 159 -5.16 -15.54 13.37
C ALA A 159 -5.83 -14.21 13.76
N ALA A 160 -5.05 -13.14 13.98
CA ALA A 160 -5.53 -11.82 14.36
C ALA A 160 -5.60 -10.82 13.19
N TYR A 161 -5.17 -11.21 11.98
CA TYR A 161 -4.97 -10.31 10.84
C TYR A 161 -6.19 -10.18 9.92
N GLY A 162 -7.38 -10.48 10.43
CA GLY A 162 -8.66 -10.37 9.75
C GLY A 162 -9.19 -11.70 9.23
N GLU A 163 -10.49 -11.91 9.37
CA GLU A 163 -11.18 -13.12 8.93
C GLU A 163 -11.28 -13.18 7.39
N GLY A 164 -11.26 -14.39 6.82
CA GLY A 164 -11.35 -14.59 5.38
C GLY A 164 -10.03 -14.41 4.63
N ASN A 165 -8.93 -14.14 5.33
CA ASN A 165 -7.63 -13.83 4.74
C ASN A 165 -7.03 -15.03 3.98
N GLU A 166 -7.45 -16.26 4.26
CA GLU A 166 -7.08 -17.48 3.51
C GLU A 166 -7.54 -17.43 2.04
N ARG A 167 -8.60 -16.68 1.72
CA ARG A 167 -9.03 -16.44 0.33
C ARG A 167 -8.12 -15.47 -0.42
N ARG A 168 -7.38 -14.63 0.30
CA ARG A 168 -6.48 -13.61 -0.25
C ARG A 168 -5.02 -14.08 -0.28
N LEU A 169 -4.53 -14.60 0.83
CA LEU A 169 -3.17 -15.11 0.98
C LEU A 169 -3.09 -16.53 0.41
N THR A 170 -3.15 -16.64 -0.92
CA THR A 170 -2.82 -17.88 -1.61
C THR A 170 -1.30 -18.05 -1.66
N ALA A 171 -0.80 -19.29 -1.68
CA ALA A 171 0.64 -19.61 -1.67
C ALA A 171 1.33 -19.15 -2.96
N ASN A 172 1.54 -17.85 -3.10
CA ASN A 172 2.17 -17.21 -4.24
C ASN A 172 3.36 -16.36 -3.78
N ARG A 173 4.40 -16.26 -4.61
CA ARG A 173 5.82 -16.01 -4.28
C ARG A 173 6.17 -14.60 -3.70
N GLY A 174 5.20 -13.85 -3.19
CA GLY A 174 5.43 -12.58 -2.51
C GLY A 174 5.91 -12.78 -1.08
N ALA A 175 6.91 -12.01 -0.65
CA ALA A 175 7.35 -12.02 0.76
C ALA A 175 6.27 -11.47 1.70
N SER A 176 6.07 -12.14 2.85
CA SER A 176 5.15 -11.72 3.92
C SER A 176 5.47 -10.34 4.48
N VAL A 177 6.77 -10.05 4.63
CA VAL A 177 7.30 -8.76 5.07
C VAL A 177 8.26 -8.25 4.00
N ARG A 178 8.15 -6.97 3.66
CA ARG A 178 9.02 -6.29 2.69
C ARG A 178 9.83 -5.21 3.38
N VAL A 179 11.12 -5.13 3.06
CA VAL A 179 11.94 -3.97 3.38
C VAL A 179 12.16 -3.17 2.10
N GLY A 180 11.85 -1.87 2.13
CA GLY A 180 12.00 -1.01 0.96
C GLY A 180 13.46 -0.85 0.55
N ARG A 181 13.71 -0.66 -0.75
CA ARG A 181 15.07 -0.45 -1.29
C ARG A 181 15.75 0.78 -0.68
N ASP A 182 14.99 1.82 -0.36
CA ASP A 182 15.52 3.01 0.30
C ASP A 182 15.99 2.70 1.73
N THR A 183 15.17 1.98 2.52
CA THR A 183 15.55 1.48 3.86
C THR A 183 16.82 0.60 3.80
N GLU A 184 16.91 -0.29 2.82
CA GLU A 184 18.09 -1.14 2.63
C GLU A 184 19.34 -0.34 2.26
N ARG A 185 19.21 0.64 1.35
CA ARG A 185 20.29 1.52 0.92
C ARG A 185 20.79 2.39 2.08
N GLU A 186 19.87 2.98 2.83
CA GLU A 186 20.16 3.93 3.91
C GLU A 186 20.48 3.24 5.25
N LYS A 187 20.33 1.91 5.33
CA LYS A 187 20.57 1.10 6.52
C LYS A 187 19.76 1.54 7.76
N LYS A 188 18.62 2.20 7.54
CA LYS A 188 17.65 2.63 8.55
C LYS A 188 16.31 2.95 7.89
N GLY A 189 15.21 2.92 8.65
CA GLY A 189 13.88 3.23 8.14
C GLY A 189 12.78 2.38 8.78
N TYR A 190 11.98 1.74 7.94
CA TYR A 190 10.82 0.91 8.32
C TYR A 190 10.73 -0.34 7.44
N PHE A 191 9.93 -1.32 7.89
CA PHE A 191 9.49 -2.45 7.09
C PHE A 191 7.97 -2.44 6.91
N GLU A 192 7.48 -3.21 5.94
CA GLU A 192 6.06 -3.34 5.60
C GLU A 192 5.59 -4.78 5.86
N ASP A 193 4.67 -4.98 6.80
CA ASP A 193 3.96 -6.24 6.97
C ASP A 193 2.75 -6.29 6.01
N ARG A 194 2.77 -7.22 5.06
CA ARG A 194 1.78 -7.33 3.96
C ARG A 194 0.68 -8.35 4.24
N ARG A 195 0.76 -9.01 5.40
CA ARG A 195 -0.17 -10.07 5.82
C ARG A 195 -1.53 -9.58 6.32
N PRO A 196 -1.70 -8.37 6.92
CA PRO A 196 -3.02 -7.94 7.36
C PRO A 196 -4.01 -7.81 6.21
N SER A 197 -5.21 -8.34 6.42
CA SER A 197 -6.35 -8.21 5.51
C SER A 197 -6.94 -6.80 5.55
N SER A 198 -7.66 -6.38 4.51
CA SER A 198 -8.36 -5.09 4.45
C SER A 198 -9.37 -4.88 5.58
N ASN A 199 -9.98 -5.96 6.10
CA ASN A 199 -10.92 -5.93 7.24
C ASN A 199 -10.24 -6.02 8.61
N MET A 200 -8.91 -5.97 8.70
CA MET A 200 -8.21 -6.05 9.98
C MET A 200 -8.65 -4.93 10.95
N ASP A 201 -8.66 -5.21 12.24
CA ASP A 201 -8.79 -4.17 13.27
C ASP A 201 -7.41 -3.52 13.49
N PRO A 202 -7.24 -2.21 13.20
CA PRO A 202 -5.96 -1.55 13.35
C PRO A 202 -5.48 -1.50 14.80
N TYR A 203 -6.36 -1.55 15.81
CA TYR A 203 -5.91 -1.65 17.21
C TYR A 203 -5.21 -2.98 17.47
N VAL A 204 -5.78 -4.07 16.96
CA VAL A 204 -5.22 -5.42 17.13
C VAL A 204 -3.88 -5.53 16.39
N VAL A 205 -3.84 -5.18 15.10
CA VAL A 205 -2.64 -5.34 14.27
C VAL A 205 -1.49 -4.48 14.78
N THR A 206 -1.75 -3.19 15.05
CA THR A 206 -0.67 -2.26 15.47
C THR A 206 -0.12 -2.60 16.84
N SER A 207 -0.98 -2.96 17.80
CA SER A 207 -0.55 -3.36 19.14
C SER A 207 0.20 -4.69 19.12
N MET A 208 -0.25 -5.68 18.33
CA MET A 208 0.39 -6.99 18.25
C MET A 208 1.78 -6.92 17.58
N ILE A 209 1.95 -6.09 16.54
CA ILE A 209 3.28 -5.81 15.98
C ILE A 209 4.19 -5.16 17.03
N ALA A 210 3.70 -4.17 17.77
CA ALA A 210 4.48 -3.52 18.83
C ALA A 210 4.83 -4.51 19.96
N GLU A 211 3.87 -5.32 20.42
CA GLU A 211 4.07 -6.34 21.45
C GLU A 211 5.14 -7.34 21.03
N THR A 212 4.97 -7.97 19.85
CA THR A 212 5.91 -8.98 19.35
C THR A 212 7.31 -8.41 19.15
N THR A 213 7.43 -7.18 18.64
CA THR A 213 8.74 -6.61 18.31
C THR A 213 9.45 -6.02 19.54
N ILE A 214 8.71 -5.48 20.52
CA ILE A 214 9.27 -4.73 21.66
C ILE A 214 9.20 -5.54 22.96
N VAL A 215 8.02 -6.02 23.35
CA VAL A 215 7.75 -6.58 24.69
C VAL A 215 8.07 -8.06 24.77
N TRP A 216 7.63 -8.82 23.75
CA TRP A 216 7.76 -10.26 23.71
C TRP A 216 9.23 -10.70 23.62
N LYS A 217 9.53 -11.76 24.36
CA LYS A 217 10.83 -12.45 24.38
C LYS A 217 10.58 -13.92 23.98
N PRO A 218 11.30 -14.42 22.96
CA PRO A 218 11.23 -15.82 22.53
C PRO A 218 11.76 -16.77 23.59
#